data_AF-A0AAV6PPM1-F1
#
_entry.id   AF-A0AAV6PPM1-F1
#
_cell.length_a   1.000
_cell.length_b   1.000
_cell.length_c   1.000
_cell.angle_alpha   90.00
_cell.angle_beta   90.00
_cell.angle_gamma   90.00
#
_symmetry.space_group_name_H-M   'P 1'
#
loop_
_entity.id
_entity.type
_entity.pdbx_description
1 polymer ?
#
loop_
_entity_poly.entity_id
_entity_poly.type
_entity_poly.pdbx_seq_one_letter_code
_entity_poly.pdbx_strand_id
1 'polypeptide(L)'
;MLQMSYSTALEATAQAWVENCILAHGPPSSRMLNGYQLGENLFYSNSPYSWSQAIGAWHSEVEHYQYPNISTNGESIGHYTQVVWNTSYKVGCGVKNCNGTYLYGCHYYRAGNFLGWPPYKVGRPCGSCNNSCVNQLCTNPCPYVNPFSNCPAMVVNLGCNNTVARATCFASCSDNSKEEDGPHRGQTRHLKRKKRKTGVHAEEEPCDLTYIMCTRR
;
A
#
# COMPACT_ATOMS: atom_id res chain seq x y z
N MET A 1 -1.31 -5.91 7.22
CA MET A 1 -2.05 -6.08 5.95
C MET A 1 -3.23 -5.13 6.00
N LEU A 2 -3.33 -4.15 5.11
CA LEU A 2 -4.48 -3.26 5.10
C LEU A 2 -5.72 -3.98 4.56
N GLN A 3 -6.88 -3.64 5.10
CA GLN A 3 -8.17 -4.04 4.56
C GLN A 3 -8.38 -3.33 3.21
N MET A 4 -8.68 -4.11 2.19
CA MET A 4 -9.00 -3.59 0.87
C MET A 4 -10.46 -3.15 0.79
N SER A 5 -10.72 -2.01 0.15
CA SER A 5 -12.06 -1.48 -0.12
C SER A 5 -12.26 -1.24 -1.61
N TYR A 6 -13.50 -1.39 -2.09
CA TYR A 6 -13.79 -1.16 -3.50
C TYR A 6 -13.84 0.34 -3.82
N SER A 7 -13.34 0.73 -4.99
CA SER A 7 -13.32 2.12 -5.45
C SER A 7 -13.86 2.25 -6.87
N THR A 8 -14.94 2.99 -7.02
CA THR A 8 -15.55 3.32 -8.32
C THR A 8 -14.63 4.14 -9.21
N ALA A 9 -13.75 4.97 -8.63
CA ALA A 9 -12.72 5.67 -9.39
C ALA A 9 -11.70 4.69 -10.00
N LEU A 10 -11.27 3.67 -9.24
CA LEU A 10 -10.38 2.65 -9.77
C LEU A 10 -11.09 1.76 -10.80
N GLU A 11 -12.36 1.42 -10.58
CA GLU A 11 -13.19 0.72 -11.56
C GLU A 11 -13.21 1.48 -12.88
N ALA A 12 -13.51 2.78 -12.86
CA ALA A 12 -13.52 3.59 -14.07
C ALA A 12 -12.18 3.56 -14.81
N THR A 13 -11.05 3.63 -14.07
CA THR A 13 -9.72 3.54 -14.69
C THR A 13 -9.41 2.16 -15.26
N ALA A 14 -9.78 1.08 -14.56
CA ALA A 14 -9.54 -0.30 -14.99
C ALA A 14 -10.43 -0.66 -16.18
N GLN A 15 -11.71 -0.28 -16.14
CA GLN A 15 -12.64 -0.42 -17.25
C GLN A 15 -12.12 0.32 -18.47
N ALA A 16 -11.73 1.59 -18.33
CA ALA A 16 -11.17 2.37 -19.43
C ALA A 16 -9.93 1.72 -20.06
N TRP A 17 -9.11 1.02 -19.27
CA TRP A 17 -7.98 0.25 -19.80
C TRP A 17 -8.44 -0.95 -20.63
N VAL A 18 -9.31 -1.81 -20.09
CA VAL A 18 -9.74 -3.03 -20.78
C VAL A 18 -10.60 -2.75 -22.03
N GLU A 19 -11.22 -1.57 -22.14
CA GLU A 19 -11.90 -1.13 -23.37
C GLU A 19 -10.98 -1.07 -24.59
N ASN A 20 -9.67 -0.89 -24.40
CA ASN A 20 -8.71 -0.86 -25.51
C ASN A 20 -8.45 -2.25 -26.11
N CYS A 21 -8.86 -3.33 -25.43
CA CYS A 21 -8.63 -4.70 -25.86
C CYS A 21 -7.15 -5.03 -26.15
N ILE A 22 -6.25 -4.43 -25.36
CA ILE A 22 -4.82 -4.72 -25.38
C ILE A 22 -4.53 -5.75 -24.28
N LEU A 23 -4.12 -6.96 -24.66
CA LEU A 23 -3.84 -8.08 -23.74
C LEU A 23 -2.44 -7.94 -23.11
N ALA A 24 -2.09 -6.73 -22.69
CA ALA A 24 -0.80 -6.39 -22.10
C ALA A 24 -0.96 -5.21 -21.14
N HIS A 25 -0.02 -5.08 -20.21
CA HIS A 25 0.06 -3.90 -19.35
C HIS A 25 0.41 -2.65 -20.14
N GLY A 26 -0.20 -1.52 -19.76
CA GLY A 26 0.15 -0.20 -20.27
C GLY A 26 1.39 0.39 -19.59
N PRO A 27 1.93 1.51 -20.12
CA PRO A 27 2.98 2.25 -19.43
C PRO A 27 2.46 2.76 -18.06
N PRO A 28 3.32 2.96 -17.05
CA PRO A 28 2.91 3.52 -15.75
C PRO A 28 2.04 4.77 -15.83
N SER A 29 2.28 5.64 -16.84
CA SER A 29 1.50 6.85 -17.08
C SER A 29 0.03 6.61 -17.43
N SER A 30 -0.31 5.41 -17.93
CA SER A 30 -1.70 5.02 -18.20
C SER A 30 -2.48 4.63 -16.94
N ARG A 31 -1.79 4.51 -15.80
CA ARG A 31 -2.33 3.99 -14.54
C ARG A 31 -2.01 4.93 -13.39
N MET A 32 -2.55 6.14 -13.47
CA MET A 32 -2.35 7.20 -12.49
C MET A 32 -3.68 7.68 -11.90
N LEU A 33 -3.73 7.86 -10.58
CA LEU A 33 -4.86 8.49 -9.89
C LEU A 33 -4.34 9.41 -8.79
N ASN A 34 -4.77 10.67 -8.79
CA ASN A 34 -4.40 11.69 -7.80
C ASN A 34 -2.87 11.83 -7.61
N GLY A 35 -2.11 11.76 -8.71
CA GLY A 35 -0.64 11.88 -8.68
C GLY A 35 0.10 10.60 -8.29
N TYR A 36 -0.60 9.46 -8.19
CA TYR A 36 0.00 8.21 -7.76
C TYR A 36 -0.22 7.08 -8.76
N GLN A 37 0.82 6.27 -8.94
CA GLN A 37 0.76 5.09 -9.78
C GLN A 37 -0.11 4.01 -9.13
N LEU A 38 -0.94 3.38 -9.95
CA LEU A 38 -1.79 2.25 -9.61
C LEU A 38 -1.08 0.94 -9.94
N GLY A 39 -1.34 -0.10 -9.15
CA GLY A 39 -1.04 -1.48 -9.50
C GLY A 39 -2.02 -1.98 -10.57
N GLU A 40 -1.67 -3.07 -11.26
CA GLU A 40 -2.55 -3.68 -12.27
C GLU A 40 -2.34 -5.19 -12.31
N ASN A 41 -3.45 -5.92 -12.27
CA ASN A 41 -3.47 -7.32 -12.66
C ASN A 41 -4.41 -7.47 -13.87
N LEU A 42 -3.98 -8.25 -14.87
CA LEU A 42 -4.78 -8.58 -16.05
C LEU A 42 -4.99 -10.09 -16.13
N PHE A 43 -6.14 -10.52 -16.63
CA PHE A 43 -6.46 -11.92 -16.91
C PHE A 43 -7.29 -11.97 -18.19
N TYR A 44 -7.06 -12.95 -19.05
CA TYR A 44 -7.91 -13.13 -20.23
C TYR A 44 -8.24 -14.59 -20.53
N SER A 45 -9.41 -14.80 -21.12
CA SER A 45 -9.95 -16.13 -21.40
C SER A 45 -10.85 -16.13 -22.64
N ASN A 46 -10.94 -17.25 -23.35
CA ASN A 46 -11.85 -17.41 -24.50
C ASN A 46 -13.30 -17.74 -24.08
N SER A 47 -13.62 -17.58 -22.80
CA SER A 47 -14.93 -17.87 -22.21
C SER A 47 -15.11 -16.97 -20.98
N PRO A 48 -16.34 -16.63 -20.59
CA PRO A 48 -16.58 -15.80 -19.42
C PRO A 48 -16.23 -16.56 -18.13
N TYR A 49 -15.50 -15.89 -17.24
CA TYR A 49 -15.16 -16.30 -15.89
C TYR A 49 -15.87 -15.39 -14.88
N SER A 50 -16.22 -15.93 -13.71
CA SER A 50 -16.59 -15.11 -12.57
C SER A 50 -15.36 -14.37 -12.02
N TRP A 51 -15.58 -13.23 -11.35
CA TRP A 51 -14.50 -12.48 -10.70
C TRP A 51 -13.73 -13.33 -9.69
N SER A 52 -14.39 -14.23 -8.96
CA SER A 52 -13.73 -15.16 -8.05
C SER A 52 -12.76 -16.10 -8.76
N GLN A 53 -13.07 -16.55 -9.98
CA GLN A 53 -12.16 -17.38 -10.76
C GLN A 53 -10.98 -16.56 -11.31
N ALA A 54 -11.22 -15.34 -11.82
CA ALA A 54 -10.15 -14.46 -12.31
C ALA A 54 -9.17 -14.07 -11.18
N ILE A 55 -9.69 -13.68 -10.01
CA ILE A 55 -8.89 -13.40 -8.82
C ILE A 55 -8.19 -14.67 -8.31
N GLY A 56 -8.87 -15.82 -8.37
CA GLY A 56 -8.29 -17.12 -8.04
C GLY A 56 -7.09 -17.47 -8.91
N ALA A 57 -7.14 -17.16 -10.22
CA ALA A 57 -6.02 -17.36 -11.13
C ALA A 57 -4.81 -16.49 -10.73
N TRP A 58 -5.01 -15.20 -10.44
CA TRP A 58 -3.94 -14.34 -9.92
C TRP A 58 -3.36 -14.84 -8.60
N HIS A 59 -4.23 -15.30 -7.68
CA HIS A 59 -3.78 -15.80 -6.38
C HIS A 59 -3.03 -17.14 -6.50
N SER A 60 -3.33 -17.97 -7.50
CA SER A 60 -2.72 -19.30 -7.67
C SER A 60 -1.21 -19.27 -7.86
N GLU A 61 -0.64 -18.14 -8.29
CA GLU A 61 0.82 -17.97 -8.35
C GLU A 61 1.52 -18.13 -6.98
N VAL A 62 0.76 -18.14 -5.87
CA VAL A 62 1.26 -18.53 -4.54
C VAL A 62 1.96 -19.90 -4.55
N GLU A 63 1.56 -20.80 -5.44
CA GLU A 63 2.16 -22.14 -5.58
C GLU A 63 3.63 -22.07 -6.04
N HIS A 64 4.04 -20.96 -6.63
CA HIS A 64 5.40 -20.73 -7.12
C HIS A 64 6.14 -19.66 -6.30
N TYR A 65 5.51 -19.17 -5.23
CA TYR A 65 6.02 -18.07 -4.42
C TYR A 65 6.70 -18.56 -3.15
N GLN A 66 7.89 -18.03 -2.90
CA GLN A 66 8.58 -18.09 -1.62
C GLN A 66 8.83 -16.67 -1.09
N TYR A 67 8.45 -16.44 0.17
CA TYR A 67 8.65 -15.15 0.83
C TYR A 67 10.15 -14.78 0.89
N PRO A 68 10.54 -13.51 0.64
CA PRO A 68 9.67 -12.35 0.41
C PRO A 68 9.22 -12.12 -1.04
N ASN A 69 9.97 -12.53 -2.07
CA ASN A 69 9.64 -12.31 -3.49
C ASN A 69 10.43 -13.26 -4.40
N ILE A 70 10.55 -14.52 -4.02
CA ILE A 70 11.32 -15.52 -4.77
C ILE A 70 10.33 -16.38 -5.56
N SER A 71 10.56 -16.50 -6.87
CA SER A 71 9.89 -17.51 -7.69
C SER A 71 10.66 -18.83 -7.56
N THR A 72 9.99 -19.92 -7.19
CA THR A 72 10.63 -21.22 -6.94
C THR A 72 11.01 -21.97 -8.21
N ASN A 73 10.39 -21.62 -9.33
CA ASN A 73 10.56 -22.29 -10.63
C ASN A 73 10.78 -21.31 -11.80
N GLY A 74 10.88 -20.01 -11.53
CA GLY A 74 11.03 -18.96 -12.54
C GLY A 74 9.71 -18.48 -13.14
N GLU A 75 8.56 -19.01 -12.70
CA GLU A 75 7.25 -18.51 -13.12
C GLU A 75 6.89 -17.16 -12.47
N SER A 76 5.91 -16.48 -13.06
CA SER A 76 5.38 -15.21 -12.56
C SER A 76 4.73 -15.37 -11.19
N ILE A 77 5.05 -14.44 -10.29
CA ILE A 77 4.47 -14.33 -8.93
C ILE A 77 3.85 -12.95 -8.67
N GLY A 78 3.90 -12.07 -9.67
CA GLY A 78 3.57 -10.66 -9.55
C GLY A 78 2.08 -10.39 -9.33
N HIS A 79 1.20 -11.21 -9.88
CA HIS A 79 -0.23 -11.06 -9.66
C HIS A 79 -0.58 -11.45 -8.23
N TYR A 80 -0.02 -12.55 -7.72
CA TYR A 80 -0.20 -12.93 -6.31
C TYR A 80 0.33 -11.86 -5.37
N THR A 81 1.58 -11.41 -5.54
CA THR A 81 2.17 -10.41 -4.64
C THR A 81 1.39 -9.09 -4.67
N GLN A 82 0.79 -8.69 -5.79
CA GLN A 82 -0.09 -7.53 -5.86
C GLN A 82 -1.41 -7.76 -5.10
N VAL A 83 -2.03 -8.96 -5.20
CA VAL A 83 -3.24 -9.30 -4.44
C VAL A 83 -3.00 -9.19 -2.93
N VAL A 84 -1.82 -9.61 -2.46
CA VAL A 84 -1.43 -9.57 -1.04
C VAL A 84 -0.54 -8.37 -0.69
N TRP A 85 -0.52 -7.31 -1.50
CA TRP A 85 0.33 -6.16 -1.23
C TRP A 85 -0.24 -5.28 -0.12
N ASN A 86 0.49 -5.12 0.98
CA ASN A 86 -0.09 -4.58 2.21
C ASN A 86 -0.49 -3.11 2.18
N THR A 87 0.06 -2.32 1.26
CA THR A 87 -0.27 -0.90 1.05
C THR A 87 -1.30 -0.69 -0.05
N SER A 88 -1.72 -1.74 -0.75
CA SER A 88 -2.78 -1.70 -1.75
C SER A 88 -4.14 -1.90 -1.08
N TYR A 89 -4.73 -0.81 -0.59
CA TYR A 89 -5.94 -0.83 0.26
C TYR A 89 -7.22 -0.42 -0.47
N LYS A 90 -7.14 -0.07 -1.76
CA LYS A 90 -8.31 0.04 -2.62
C LYS A 90 -8.13 -0.72 -3.92
N VAL A 91 -9.23 -1.22 -4.45
CA VAL A 91 -9.27 -1.91 -5.76
C VAL A 91 -10.50 -1.49 -6.55
N GLY A 92 -10.40 -1.50 -7.87
CA GLY A 92 -11.55 -1.42 -8.76
C GLY A 92 -11.23 -2.13 -10.06
N CYS A 93 -12.22 -2.76 -10.67
CA CYS A 93 -11.99 -3.73 -11.73
C CYS A 93 -12.96 -3.55 -12.89
N GLY A 94 -12.52 -3.90 -14.10
CA GLY A 94 -13.31 -3.86 -15.31
C GLY A 94 -13.14 -5.12 -16.15
N VAL A 95 -14.13 -5.41 -16.99
CA VAL A 95 -14.10 -6.53 -17.92
C VAL A 95 -14.62 -6.10 -19.30
N LYS A 96 -14.00 -6.62 -20.36
CA LYS A 96 -14.40 -6.38 -21.75
C LYS A 96 -14.37 -7.68 -22.56
N ASN A 97 -15.41 -7.91 -23.36
CA ASN A 97 -15.35 -8.91 -24.43
C ASN A 97 -14.73 -8.26 -25.68
N CYS A 98 -13.54 -8.72 -26.01
CA CYS A 98 -12.70 -8.33 -27.13
C CYS A 98 -12.80 -9.37 -28.24
N ASN A 99 -13.95 -9.39 -28.93
CA ASN A 99 -14.24 -10.29 -30.05
C ASN A 99 -14.02 -11.79 -29.73
N GLY A 100 -14.57 -12.25 -28.61
CA GLY A 100 -14.50 -13.64 -28.16
C GLY A 100 -13.44 -13.89 -27.08
N THR A 101 -12.53 -12.94 -26.86
CA THR A 101 -11.62 -12.96 -25.70
C THR A 101 -12.15 -12.04 -24.61
N TYR A 102 -12.38 -12.56 -23.41
CA TYR A 102 -12.77 -11.78 -22.24
C TYR A 102 -11.51 -11.29 -21.52
N LEU A 103 -11.28 -9.98 -21.50
CA LEU A 103 -10.18 -9.33 -20.78
C LEU A 103 -10.69 -8.73 -19.48
N TYR A 104 -10.11 -9.16 -18.37
CA TYR A 104 -10.36 -8.71 -17.01
C TYR A 104 -9.16 -7.89 -16.55
N GLY A 105 -9.42 -6.77 -15.87
CA GLY A 105 -8.38 -5.94 -15.28
C GLY A 105 -8.80 -5.39 -13.94
N CYS A 106 -7.90 -5.41 -12.96
CA CYS A 106 -8.08 -4.72 -11.68
C CYS A 106 -6.95 -3.73 -11.47
N HIS A 107 -7.30 -2.51 -11.07
CA HIS A 107 -6.35 -1.51 -10.60
C HIS A 107 -6.31 -1.44 -9.07
N TYR A 108 -5.11 -1.30 -8.51
CA TYR A 108 -4.86 -1.28 -7.08
C TYR A 108 -4.32 0.08 -6.64
N TYR A 109 -4.94 0.69 -5.64
CA TYR A 109 -4.41 1.90 -5.00
C TYR A 109 -3.76 1.54 -3.66
N ARG A 110 -2.45 1.66 -3.52
CA ARG A 110 -1.46 2.14 -4.50
C ARG A 110 -0.75 0.97 -5.18
N ALA A 111 0.11 1.25 -6.16
CA ALA A 111 0.95 0.23 -6.78
C ALA A 111 1.73 -0.58 -5.73
N GLY A 112 1.76 -1.89 -5.91
CA GLY A 112 2.66 -2.78 -5.19
C GLY A 112 3.87 -3.19 -6.02
N ASN A 113 4.45 -4.33 -5.68
CA ASN A 113 5.54 -4.98 -6.41
C ASN A 113 6.79 -4.10 -6.60
N PHE A 114 7.12 -3.29 -5.59
CA PHE A 114 8.36 -2.53 -5.61
C PHE A 114 9.57 -3.47 -5.49
N LEU A 115 10.53 -3.31 -6.40
CA LEU A 115 11.73 -4.14 -6.43
C LEU A 115 12.47 -4.10 -5.09
N GLY A 116 12.73 -5.28 -4.52
CA GLY A 116 13.43 -5.42 -3.24
C GLY A 116 12.55 -5.25 -2.00
N TRP A 117 11.24 -5.00 -2.15
CA TRP A 117 10.31 -4.83 -1.03
C TRP A 117 9.39 -6.04 -0.88
N PRO A 118 9.26 -6.63 0.32
CA PRO A 118 8.29 -7.70 0.55
C PRO A 118 6.85 -7.17 0.40
N PRO A 119 5.89 -8.03 0.00
CA PRO A 119 4.48 -7.63 -0.11
C PRO A 119 3.86 -7.29 1.25
N TYR A 120 4.41 -7.84 2.34
CA TYR A 120 3.98 -7.54 3.72
C TYR A 120 5.04 -7.85 4.77
N LYS A 121 4.89 -7.26 5.96
CA LYS A 121 5.65 -7.62 7.17
C LYS A 121 5.19 -8.98 7.70
N VAL A 122 6.14 -9.88 7.96
CA VAL A 122 5.86 -11.09 8.76
C VAL A 122 5.65 -10.70 10.21
N GLY A 123 4.61 -11.25 10.84
CA GLY A 123 4.31 -11.03 12.25
C GLY A 123 2.90 -11.47 12.61
N ARG A 124 2.51 -11.23 13.86
CA ARG A 124 1.13 -11.46 14.32
C ARG A 124 0.17 -10.61 13.47
N PRO A 125 -1.00 -11.14 13.07
CA PRO A 125 -2.02 -10.33 12.43
C PRO A 125 -2.34 -9.07 13.25
N CYS A 126 -2.45 -7.93 12.57
CA CYS A 126 -2.62 -6.61 13.16
C CYS A 126 -1.55 -6.13 14.14
N GLY A 127 -0.36 -6.74 14.21
CA GLY A 127 0.71 -6.33 15.14
C GLY A 127 1.20 -4.89 14.96
N SER A 128 1.00 -4.29 13.78
CA SER A 128 1.29 -2.87 13.49
C SER A 128 0.06 -1.94 13.62
N CYS A 129 -1.11 -2.44 14.01
CA CYS A 129 -2.38 -1.69 13.98
C CYS A 129 -3.36 -2.12 15.09
N ASN A 130 -2.88 -2.27 16.32
CA ASN A 130 -3.64 -2.87 17.44
C ASN A 130 -5.06 -2.28 17.63
N ASN A 131 -5.23 -0.97 17.53
CA ASN A 131 -6.52 -0.29 17.73
C ASN A 131 -7.35 -0.12 16.45
N SER A 132 -6.80 -0.53 15.31
CA SER A 132 -7.38 -0.35 13.98
C SER A 132 -7.37 -1.67 13.23
N CYS A 133 -7.94 -2.70 13.86
CA CYS A 133 -7.94 -4.07 13.36
C CYS A 133 -9.37 -4.60 13.26
N VAL A 134 -9.75 -5.06 12.06
CA VAL A 134 -11.02 -5.76 11.81
C VAL A 134 -10.71 -7.04 11.07
N ASN A 135 -11.14 -8.19 11.61
CA ASN A 135 -10.92 -9.50 10.99
C ASN A 135 -9.47 -9.72 10.53
N GLN A 136 -8.50 -9.43 11.41
CA GLN A 136 -7.06 -9.59 11.16
C GLN A 136 -6.47 -8.65 10.09
N LEU A 137 -7.22 -7.65 9.64
CA LEU A 137 -6.79 -6.64 8.67
C LEU A 137 -6.78 -5.24 9.31
N CYS A 138 -5.75 -4.47 8.97
CA CYS A 138 -5.56 -3.10 9.42
C CYS A 138 -6.51 -2.14 8.69
N THR A 139 -7.16 -1.20 9.37
CA THR A 139 -8.15 -0.26 8.80
C THR A 139 -7.69 1.20 8.76
N ASN A 140 -6.38 1.41 8.97
CA ASN A 140 -5.72 2.68 9.18
C ASN A 140 -4.64 2.96 8.10
N PRO A 141 -5.01 3.09 6.82
CA PRO A 141 -4.06 3.40 5.75
C PRO A 141 -3.43 4.77 5.99
N CYS A 142 -2.12 4.92 5.72
CA CYS A 142 -1.52 6.24 5.71
C CYS A 142 -1.94 7.02 4.45
N PRO A 143 -2.41 8.27 4.59
CA PRO A 143 -2.88 9.05 3.44
C PRO A 143 -1.72 9.52 2.55
N TYR A 144 -0.53 9.69 3.14
CA TYR A 144 0.67 10.19 2.47
C TYR A 144 1.50 9.05 1.88
N VAL A 145 2.28 9.39 0.86
CA VAL A 145 3.27 8.47 0.28
C VAL A 145 4.60 9.16 0.12
N ASN A 146 5.65 8.41 0.45
CA ASN A 146 6.99 8.80 0.13
C ASN A 146 7.21 8.71 -1.39
N PRO A 147 7.72 9.75 -2.04
CA PRO A 147 8.05 9.73 -3.46
C PRO A 147 9.26 8.82 -3.76
N PHE A 148 10.06 8.47 -2.75
CA PHE A 148 11.25 7.65 -2.92
C PHE A 148 11.23 6.43 -1.99
N SER A 149 11.66 5.29 -2.53
CA SER A 149 11.76 4.03 -1.79
C SER A 149 12.80 4.07 -0.67
N ASN A 150 13.83 4.90 -0.77
CA ASN A 150 14.85 5.06 0.28
C ASN A 150 14.44 6.02 1.41
N CYS A 151 13.21 6.54 1.41
CA CYS A 151 12.76 7.47 2.44
C CYS A 151 12.88 6.96 3.88
N PRO A 152 12.60 5.68 4.19
CA PRO A 152 12.84 5.15 5.53
C PRO A 152 14.31 5.24 5.95
N ALA A 153 15.25 4.86 5.07
CA ALA A 153 16.68 4.99 5.33
C ALA A 153 17.12 6.46 5.43
N MET A 154 16.55 7.35 4.62
CA MET A 154 16.83 8.78 4.64
C MET A 154 16.41 9.41 5.98
N VAL A 155 15.23 9.05 6.48
CA VAL A 155 14.72 9.54 7.78
C VAL A 155 15.54 9.02 8.95
N VAL A 156 15.97 7.75 8.91
CA VAL A 156 16.88 7.20 9.93
C VAL A 156 18.21 7.96 9.95
N ASN A 157 18.76 8.29 8.79
CA ASN A 157 20.08 8.94 8.70
C ASN A 157 20.06 10.45 8.99
N LEU A 158 19.05 11.16 8.50
CA LEU A 158 18.99 12.63 8.59
C LEU A 158 18.13 13.12 9.76
N GLY A 159 17.24 12.26 10.27
CA GLY A 159 16.20 12.63 11.22
C GLY A 159 15.12 13.51 10.58
N CYS A 160 13.91 13.46 11.14
CA CYS A 160 12.79 14.25 10.63
C CYS A 160 12.86 15.75 10.93
N ASN A 161 13.85 16.20 11.70
CA ASN A 161 14.11 17.63 11.87
C ASN A 161 14.83 18.25 10.67
N ASN A 162 15.46 17.43 9.83
CA ASN A 162 16.04 17.89 8.57
C ASN A 162 14.92 18.34 7.62
N THR A 163 15.03 19.57 7.09
CA THR A 163 14.00 20.18 6.23
C THR A 163 13.78 19.41 4.93
N VAL A 164 14.84 18.84 4.36
CA VAL A 164 14.76 18.01 3.14
C VAL A 164 14.08 16.68 3.46
N ALA A 165 14.51 15.98 4.52
CA ALA A 165 13.89 14.71 4.91
C ALA A 165 12.39 14.89 5.23
N ARG A 166 12.02 15.95 5.94
CA ARG A 166 10.62 16.26 6.27
C ARG A 166 9.77 16.60 5.05
N ALA A 167 10.30 17.40 4.12
CA ALA A 167 9.56 17.80 2.93
C ALA A 167 9.44 16.66 1.91
N THR A 168 10.51 15.89 1.73
CA THR A 168 10.59 14.82 0.74
C THR A 168 9.94 13.53 1.25
N CYS A 169 10.22 13.12 2.48
CA CYS A 169 9.78 11.87 3.07
C CYS A 169 8.70 12.11 4.12
N PHE A 170 7.69 12.90 3.75
CA PHE A 170 6.65 13.34 4.68
C PHE A 170 5.94 12.16 5.35
N ALA A 171 5.54 11.15 4.57
CA ALA A 171 4.89 9.95 5.12
C ALA A 171 5.76 9.25 6.17
N SER A 172 7.08 9.20 5.93
CA SER A 172 8.04 8.66 6.89
C SER A 172 8.13 9.53 8.15
N CYS A 173 8.11 10.85 8.00
CA CYS A 173 8.26 11.78 9.11
C CYS A 173 7.02 12.09 9.91
N SER A 174 5.85 11.72 9.41
CA SER A 174 4.62 11.79 10.18
C SER A 174 4.66 10.81 11.35
N ASP A 175 5.48 9.75 11.32
CA ASP A 175 5.63 8.76 12.39
C ASP A 175 6.53 9.18 13.55
N ASN A 176 6.05 10.07 14.42
CA ASN A 176 6.73 10.34 15.69
C ASN A 176 6.14 9.49 16.82
N SER A 177 6.29 8.16 16.71
CA SER A 177 6.30 7.27 17.87
C SER A 177 7.74 6.89 18.24
N LYS A 178 8.47 7.86 18.82
CA LYS A 178 9.65 7.70 19.68
C LYS A 178 10.61 6.53 19.40
N GLU A 179 11.76 6.85 18.81
CA GLU A 179 13.03 6.18 19.13
C GLU A 179 13.85 7.14 20.02
N GLU A 180 13.47 7.26 21.29
CA GLU A 180 14.42 7.69 22.34
C GLU A 180 15.05 6.42 22.89
N ASP A 181 16.16 5.97 22.31
CA ASP A 181 17.09 5.07 22.99
C ASP A 181 18.55 5.46 22.68
N GLY A 182 19.13 6.19 23.64
CA GLY A 182 20.59 6.32 23.85
C GLY A 182 21.17 7.75 23.88
N PRO A 183 22.19 8.03 24.73
CA PRO A 183 22.36 7.68 26.14
C PRO A 183 22.08 8.90 27.07
N HIS A 184 21.57 8.62 28.27
CA HIS A 184 21.24 9.62 29.29
C HIS A 184 22.39 10.59 29.63
N ARG A 185 22.12 11.90 29.50
CA ARG A 185 22.82 12.97 30.23
C ARG A 185 21.82 14.03 30.73
N GLY A 186 21.68 14.14 32.05
CA GLY A 186 21.52 15.42 32.76
C GLY A 186 20.14 16.07 32.88
N GLN A 187 19.58 15.98 34.10
CA GLN A 187 19.11 17.11 34.93
C GLN A 187 17.79 17.88 34.63
N THR A 188 16.79 17.57 35.47
CA THR A 188 15.98 18.45 36.38
C THR A 188 15.01 19.55 35.90
N ARG A 189 13.78 19.46 36.46
CA ARG A 189 12.79 20.52 36.90
C ARG A 189 12.13 21.33 35.75
N HIS A 190 10.83 21.68 35.72
CA HIS A 190 9.87 22.10 36.76
C HIS A 190 8.40 22.11 36.22
N LEU A 191 7.41 22.16 37.13
CA LEU A 191 5.95 22.22 36.89
C LEU A 191 5.47 23.48 36.11
N LYS A 192 4.38 23.36 35.31
CA LYS A 192 3.03 23.93 35.62
C LYS A 192 2.00 23.87 34.47
N ARG A 193 0.78 23.46 34.88
CA ARG A 193 -0.59 23.94 34.52
C ARG A 193 -1.21 23.69 33.13
N LYS A 194 -2.33 22.96 33.20
CA LYS A 194 -3.51 22.88 32.32
C LYS A 194 -3.92 24.23 31.69
N LYS A 195 -4.25 24.19 30.39
CA LYS A 195 -5.42 24.88 29.81
C LYS A 195 -6.08 23.99 28.75
N ARG A 196 -7.36 23.65 28.99
CA ARG A 196 -8.32 23.16 27.98
C ARG A 196 -8.61 24.32 27.02
N LYS A 197 -8.52 24.09 25.71
CA LYS A 197 -9.29 24.80 24.70
C LYS A 197 -9.81 23.80 23.67
N THR A 198 -11.12 23.83 23.52
CA THR A 198 -11.93 23.22 22.49
C THR A 198 -11.57 23.77 21.12
N GLY A 199 -11.31 22.89 20.16
CA GLY A 199 -11.14 23.17 18.75
C GLY A 199 -10.98 21.85 18.04
N VAL A 200 -11.95 21.49 17.20
CA VAL A 200 -11.87 20.31 16.33
C VAL A 200 -10.86 20.62 15.23
N HIS A 201 -9.58 20.45 15.54
CA HIS A 201 -8.55 20.20 14.54
C HIS A 201 -8.38 18.69 14.49
N ALA A 202 -8.63 18.08 13.33
CA ALA A 202 -8.23 16.70 13.09
C ALA A 202 -6.69 16.66 13.18
N GLU A 203 -6.15 16.13 14.27
CA GLU A 203 -4.71 15.88 14.40
C GLU A 203 -4.32 14.79 13.40
N GLU A 204 -3.36 15.09 12.52
CA GLU A 204 -2.84 14.15 11.52
C GLU A 204 -2.02 13.05 12.23
N GLU A 205 -2.34 11.79 11.95
CA GLU A 205 -1.83 10.62 12.69
C GLU A 205 -0.54 9.99 12.07
N PRO A 206 0.36 9.44 12.91
CA PRO A 206 1.70 8.95 12.53
C PRO A 206 1.76 7.66 11.70
N CYS A 207 2.58 7.57 10.63
CA CYS A 207 2.61 6.44 9.68
C CYS A 207 3.80 5.45 9.81
N ASP A 208 3.62 4.20 10.26
CA ASP A 208 4.67 3.16 10.41
C ASP A 208 5.61 3.10 9.19
N LEU A 209 6.85 3.52 9.44
CA LEU A 209 7.98 3.69 8.52
C LEU A 209 8.31 2.47 7.66
N THR A 210 7.89 1.27 8.07
CA THR A 210 8.18 0.07 7.29
C THR A 210 7.11 -0.18 6.23
N TYR A 211 5.88 0.33 6.40
CA TYR A 211 4.71 -0.08 5.58
C TYR A 211 3.56 0.95 5.45
N ILE A 212 3.78 2.24 5.67
CA ILE A 212 2.80 3.32 5.31
C ILE A 212 1.42 3.08 5.97
N MET A 213 1.37 2.79 7.28
CA MET A 213 0.11 2.62 8.06
C MET A 213 0.02 3.64 9.20
N CYS A 214 -1.10 4.37 9.34
CA CYS A 214 -1.30 5.39 10.40
C CYS A 214 -1.62 4.76 11.76
N THR A 215 -0.80 4.87 12.80
CA THR A 215 -1.16 4.38 14.15
C THR A 215 -2.11 5.35 14.87
N ARG A 216 -3.26 4.84 15.34
CA ARG A 216 -4.17 5.56 16.26
C ARG A 216 -3.76 5.32 17.71
N ARG A 217 -3.49 6.40 18.46
CA ARG A 217 -3.39 6.35 19.93
C ARG A 217 -4.77 6.44 20.57
#